data_AF-A0A653D6U1-F1
#
_entry.id   AF-A0A653D6U1-F1
#
_cell.length_a   1.000
_cell.length_b   1.000
_cell.length_c   1.000
_cell.angle_alpha   90.00
_cell.angle_beta   90.00
_cell.angle_gamma   90.00
#
_symmetry.space_group_name_H-M   'P 1'
#
loop_
_entity.id
_entity.type
_entity.pdbx_description
1 polymer ?
#
loop_
_entity_poly.entity_id
_entity_poly.type
_entity_poly.pdbx_seq_one_letter_code
_entity_poly.pdbx_strand_id
1 'polypeptide(L)'
;MCFVVEPCDKYKYIKITIKMHFILKICFLYLLSVVEGQAQQAGPFDKLAEYYYYKCWNTTRNEKIFAELNKDGTELQDRLKFSFELLPEGKKYFCNEQRKLLEGLMQKFSADLETCLPEPEKYIADFLKKSGEEFLHFFCHNNGENLDRIFSTSPTSQQCKDSLSSSVTSTELASCFSRIFKPMSSYVKKQELCDDVTIAKKCVIQLVNDKCPRSDNYQKLSSEFFRYISKPCSGCVFSLSTLLIIASVTISWIFSH
;
A
#
# COMPACT_ATOMS: atom_id res chain seq x y z
N MET A 1 -19.61 66.94 4.83
CA MET A 1 -18.48 66.54 3.97
C MET A 1 -17.20 66.94 4.69
N CYS A 2 -16.49 65.96 5.28
CA CYS A 2 -15.14 66.06 5.83
C CYS A 2 -14.66 64.61 6.02
N PHE A 3 -13.59 64.25 5.32
CA PHE A 3 -12.82 63.03 5.57
C PHE A 3 -11.75 63.37 6.60
N VAL A 4 -11.65 62.58 7.67
CA VAL A 4 -10.48 62.55 8.56
C VAL A 4 -10.16 61.10 8.88
N VAL A 5 -8.86 60.83 8.86
CA VAL A 5 -8.15 59.55 8.89
C VAL A 5 -7.88 59.07 10.33
N GLU A 6 -7.93 57.74 10.51
CA GLU A 6 -7.36 56.79 11.52
C GLU A 6 -6.46 57.28 12.69
N PRO A 7 -6.33 56.55 13.85
CA PRO A 7 -5.92 55.12 13.86
C PRO A 7 -6.31 54.18 15.05
N CYS A 8 -6.02 52.89 14.81
CA CYS A 8 -5.55 51.81 15.70
C CYS A 8 -6.46 51.12 16.76
N ASP A 9 -6.36 49.79 16.70
CA ASP A 9 -6.52 48.76 17.73
C ASP A 9 -7.93 48.40 18.26
N LYS A 10 -8.44 47.26 17.79
CA LYS A 10 -8.70 46.05 18.61
C LYS A 10 -9.41 44.96 17.80
N TYR A 11 -8.65 44.02 17.25
CA TYR A 11 -9.13 42.64 17.07
C TYR A 11 -8.07 41.66 17.56
N LYS A 12 -8.30 41.18 18.77
CA LYS A 12 -7.52 40.16 19.44
C LYS A 12 -8.38 38.90 19.48
N TYR A 13 -8.18 38.00 18.51
CA TYR A 13 -8.30 36.55 18.66
C TYR A 13 -7.58 35.87 17.50
N ILE A 14 -6.24 35.91 17.59
CA ILE A 14 -5.37 34.97 16.90
C ILE A 14 -5.39 33.69 17.74
N LYS A 15 -5.93 32.61 17.20
CA LYS A 15 -5.66 31.25 17.70
C LYS A 15 -5.34 30.34 16.51
N ILE A 16 -4.11 30.51 16.03
CA ILE A 16 -3.22 29.48 15.48
C ILE A 16 -3.91 28.48 14.53
N THR A 17 -4.09 28.89 13.28
CA THR A 17 -4.19 27.97 12.13
C THR A 17 -2.91 28.05 11.30
N ILE A 18 -1.76 27.97 11.97
CA ILE A 18 -0.44 27.84 11.33
C ILE A 18 0.26 26.67 12.01
N LYS A 19 -0.12 25.44 11.63
CA LYS A 19 0.65 24.19 11.78
C LYS A 19 -0.14 22.99 11.23
N MET A 20 -0.58 23.06 9.98
CA MET A 20 -1.04 21.84 9.27
C MET A 20 -0.67 21.81 7.78
N HIS A 21 -0.04 22.87 7.28
CA HIS A 21 0.52 22.91 5.92
C HIS A 21 2.04 22.71 5.89
N PHE A 22 2.70 22.58 7.05
CA PHE A 22 4.14 22.38 7.13
C PHE A 22 4.54 20.90 7.27
N ILE A 23 3.71 20.06 7.89
CA ILE A 23 3.98 18.62 8.04
C ILE A 23 3.54 17.83 6.79
N LEU A 24 2.43 18.23 6.16
CA LEU A 24 2.00 17.65 4.88
C LEU A 24 2.98 17.99 3.74
N LYS A 25 3.61 19.17 3.79
CA LYS A 25 4.70 19.53 2.86
C LYS A 25 6.00 18.77 3.14
N ILE A 26 6.29 18.34 4.37
CA ILE A 26 7.51 17.58 4.68
C ILE A 26 7.42 16.12 4.20
N CYS A 27 6.23 15.49 4.24
CA CYS A 27 6.02 14.17 3.62
C CYS A 27 5.89 14.24 2.09
N PHE A 28 5.36 15.34 1.54
CA PHE A 28 5.27 15.55 0.08
C PHE A 28 6.60 16.02 -0.54
N LEU A 29 7.49 16.68 0.24
CA LEU A 29 8.84 17.05 -0.19
C LEU A 29 9.86 15.92 0.04
N TYR A 30 9.76 15.04 1.04
CA TYR A 30 10.71 13.90 1.10
C TYR A 30 10.56 12.90 -0.06
N LEU A 31 9.40 12.90 -0.74
CA LEU A 31 9.17 12.16 -1.99
C LEU A 31 9.42 12.98 -3.28
N LEU A 32 9.65 14.31 -3.19
CA LEU A 32 9.86 15.20 -4.35
C LEU A 32 11.07 16.15 -4.25
N SER A 33 11.86 16.13 -3.17
CA SER A 33 13.05 16.96 -2.97
C SER A 33 14.28 16.11 -2.61
N VAL A 34 14.58 15.17 -3.50
CA VAL A 34 15.98 14.91 -3.89
C VAL A 34 16.10 15.42 -5.31
N VAL A 35 16.38 16.72 -5.45
CA VAL A 35 16.70 17.38 -6.71
C VAL A 35 18.20 17.63 -6.76
N GLU A 36 18.73 17.48 -7.98
CA GLU A 36 20.04 17.88 -8.51
C GLU A 36 21.26 16.97 -8.31
N GLY A 37 21.48 16.10 -9.32
CA GLY A 37 22.84 15.83 -9.80
C GLY A 37 23.22 14.38 -10.09
N GLN A 38 22.36 13.39 -9.82
CA GLN A 38 22.65 11.99 -10.14
C GLN A 38 21.39 11.31 -10.68
N ALA A 39 21.55 10.55 -11.76
CA ALA A 39 20.48 9.79 -12.41
C ALA A 39 19.59 9.11 -11.36
N GLN A 40 18.33 9.53 -11.28
CA GLN A 40 17.35 8.97 -10.34
C GLN A 40 17.28 7.46 -10.56
N GLN A 41 17.68 6.69 -9.55
CA GLN A 41 17.41 5.27 -9.54
C GLN A 41 15.88 5.11 -9.56
N ALA A 42 15.36 4.54 -10.65
CA ALA A 42 13.95 4.22 -10.82
C ALA A 42 13.43 3.55 -9.54
N GLY A 43 12.31 4.08 -9.00
CA GLY A 43 11.71 3.57 -7.79
C GLY A 43 11.23 2.12 -7.97
N PRO A 44 10.92 1.39 -6.88
CA PRO A 44 10.39 0.04 -6.98
C PRO A 44 9.15 -0.09 -7.87
N PHE A 45 8.33 0.96 -7.92
CA PHE A 45 7.17 1.04 -8.81
C PHE A 45 7.54 1.20 -10.28
N ASP A 46 8.52 2.04 -10.59
CA ASP A 46 8.94 2.28 -11.98
C ASP A 46 9.51 0.99 -12.59
N LYS A 47 10.31 0.25 -11.82
CA LYS A 47 10.85 -1.06 -12.24
C LYS A 47 9.75 -2.09 -12.50
N LEU A 48 8.67 -2.03 -11.75
CA LEU A 48 7.53 -2.93 -11.92
C LEU A 48 6.68 -2.54 -13.13
N ALA A 49 6.43 -1.24 -13.32
CA ALA A 49 5.75 -0.73 -14.50
C ALA A 49 6.53 -1.10 -15.77
N GLU A 50 7.85 -0.94 -15.73
CA GLU A 50 8.77 -1.38 -16.79
C GLU A 50 8.71 -2.89 -17.03
N TYR A 51 8.69 -3.71 -15.96
CA TYR A 51 8.54 -5.16 -16.07
C TYR A 51 7.23 -5.58 -16.77
N TYR A 52 6.10 -5.01 -16.35
CA TYR A 52 4.81 -5.32 -16.96
C TYR A 52 4.66 -4.71 -18.36
N TYR A 53 5.30 -3.57 -18.63
CA TYR A 53 5.42 -3.01 -19.98
C TYR A 53 6.07 -4.01 -20.93
N TYR A 54 7.27 -4.49 -20.59
CA TYR A 54 8.00 -5.43 -21.44
C TYR A 54 7.25 -6.75 -21.62
N LYS A 55 6.60 -7.27 -20.56
CA LYS A 55 5.76 -8.46 -20.69
C LYS A 55 4.56 -8.22 -21.59
N CYS A 56 3.83 -7.12 -21.38
CA CYS A 56 2.66 -6.80 -22.19
C CYS A 56 3.03 -6.64 -23.66
N TRP A 57 4.11 -5.90 -23.94
CA TRP A 57 4.62 -5.72 -25.30
C TRP A 57 5.01 -7.05 -25.96
N ASN A 58 5.67 -7.94 -25.22
CA ASN A 58 6.08 -9.24 -25.75
C ASN A 58 4.92 -10.20 -26.00
N THR A 59 3.85 -10.11 -25.20
CA THR A 59 2.66 -10.96 -25.34
C THR A 59 1.73 -10.45 -26.44
N THR A 60 1.42 -9.16 -26.46
CA THR A 60 0.31 -8.63 -27.28
C THR A 60 0.76 -7.90 -28.53
N ARG A 61 2.00 -7.38 -28.56
CA ARG A 61 2.50 -6.46 -29.59
C ARG A 61 1.57 -5.26 -29.84
N ASN A 62 0.78 -4.87 -28.83
CA ASN A 62 -0.23 -3.82 -28.95
C ASN A 62 -0.07 -2.80 -27.82
N GLU A 63 0.39 -1.60 -28.18
CA GLU A 63 0.62 -0.49 -27.25
C GLU A 63 -0.67 -0.03 -26.56
N LYS A 64 -1.83 -0.16 -27.22
CA LYS A 64 -3.13 0.25 -26.64
C LYS A 64 -3.47 -0.59 -25.40
N ILE A 65 -3.19 -1.89 -25.43
CA ILE A 65 -3.47 -2.79 -24.30
C ILE A 65 -2.60 -2.42 -23.09
N PHE A 66 -1.33 -2.08 -23.31
CA PHE A 66 -0.49 -1.58 -22.22
C PHE A 66 -0.98 -0.21 -21.71
N ALA A 67 -1.38 0.69 -22.60
CA ALA A 67 -1.88 2.00 -22.21
C ALA A 67 -3.15 1.88 -21.33
N GLU A 68 -4.04 0.93 -21.64
CA GLU A 68 -5.21 0.58 -20.81
C GLU A 68 -4.78 0.04 -19.45
N LEU A 69 -3.90 -0.97 -19.40
CA LEU A 69 -3.35 -1.51 -18.14
C LEU A 69 -2.73 -0.41 -17.26
N ASN A 70 -1.93 0.48 -17.85
CA ASN A 70 -1.26 1.55 -17.13
C ASN A 70 -2.24 2.61 -16.61
N LYS A 71 -3.25 2.95 -17.40
CA LYS A 71 -4.33 3.85 -16.99
C LYS A 71 -5.11 3.27 -15.82
N ASP A 72 -5.54 2.01 -15.92
CA ASP A 72 -6.35 1.35 -14.89
C ASP A 72 -5.52 1.11 -13.62
N GLY A 73 -4.22 0.81 -13.75
CA GLY A 73 -3.28 0.74 -12.63
C GLY A 73 -3.10 2.08 -11.91
N THR A 74 -3.01 3.18 -12.66
CA THR A 74 -2.93 4.54 -12.10
C THR A 74 -4.24 4.93 -11.40
N GLU A 75 -5.40 4.66 -12.02
CA GLU A 75 -6.71 4.93 -11.42
C GLU A 75 -6.90 4.15 -10.11
N LEU A 76 -6.53 2.87 -10.10
CA LEU A 76 -6.54 2.05 -8.89
C LEU A 76 -5.62 2.62 -7.80
N GLN A 77 -4.40 3.01 -8.16
CA GLN A 77 -3.44 3.60 -7.21
C GLN A 77 -3.97 4.90 -6.59
N ASP A 78 -4.47 5.82 -7.40
CA ASP A 78 -4.97 7.11 -6.94
C ASP A 78 -6.23 6.95 -6.10
N ARG A 79 -7.12 6.03 -6.48
CA ARG A 79 -8.28 5.70 -5.66
C ARG A 79 -7.86 5.08 -4.33
N LEU A 80 -6.89 4.17 -4.30
CA LEU A 80 -6.38 3.59 -3.04
C LEU A 80 -5.86 4.69 -2.12
N LYS A 81 -5.00 5.60 -2.61
CA LYS A 81 -4.48 6.72 -1.83
C LYS A 81 -5.62 7.55 -1.22
N PHE A 82 -6.56 7.98 -2.06
CA PHE A 82 -7.72 8.74 -1.61
C PHE A 82 -8.52 7.97 -0.55
N SER A 83 -8.79 6.68 -0.76
CA SER A 83 -9.56 5.87 0.19
C SER A 83 -8.85 5.74 1.54
N PHE A 84 -7.52 5.63 1.55
CA PHE A 84 -6.74 5.57 2.78
C PHE A 84 -6.69 6.90 3.54
N GLU A 85 -6.62 8.04 2.85
CA GLU A 85 -6.70 9.37 3.48
C GLU A 85 -7.99 9.61 4.27
N LEU A 86 -9.04 8.83 4.01
CA LEU A 86 -10.29 8.90 4.75
C LEU A 86 -10.23 8.19 6.11
N LEU A 87 -9.17 7.44 6.42
CA LEU A 87 -9.09 6.65 7.65
C LEU A 87 -8.33 7.40 8.75
N PRO A 88 -8.73 7.24 10.03
CA PRO A 88 -9.80 6.35 10.51
C PRO A 88 -11.22 6.94 10.46
N GLU A 89 -11.41 8.27 10.36
CA GLU A 89 -12.69 8.95 10.58
C GLU A 89 -13.78 8.53 9.59
N GLY A 90 -13.40 8.25 8.36
CA GLY A 90 -14.24 7.82 7.24
C GLY A 90 -14.42 6.31 7.13
N LYS A 91 -14.06 5.50 8.14
CA LYS A 91 -14.15 4.02 8.12
C LYS A 91 -15.45 3.47 7.56
N LYS A 92 -16.61 3.99 7.98
CA LYS A 92 -17.92 3.52 7.51
C LYS A 92 -18.08 3.76 6.00
N TYR A 93 -17.69 4.94 5.52
CA TYR A 93 -17.72 5.28 4.10
C TYR A 93 -16.69 4.46 3.31
N PHE A 94 -15.49 4.26 3.85
CA PHE A 94 -14.48 3.38 3.28
C PHE A 94 -15.05 1.97 3.05
N CYS A 95 -15.66 1.37 4.06
CA CYS A 95 -16.16 -0.01 3.97
C CYS A 95 -17.44 -0.20 3.17
N ASN A 96 -18.33 0.80 3.15
CA ASN A 96 -19.61 0.68 2.43
C ASN A 96 -19.51 1.09 0.96
N GLU A 97 -18.72 2.12 0.67
CA GLU A 97 -18.65 2.76 -0.66
C GLU A 97 -17.31 2.51 -1.32
N GLN A 98 -16.20 2.90 -0.68
CA GLN A 98 -14.88 2.85 -1.33
C GLN A 98 -14.43 1.41 -1.60
N ARG A 99 -14.74 0.47 -0.70
CA ARG A 99 -14.43 -0.95 -0.88
C ARG A 99 -14.97 -1.48 -2.21
N LYS A 100 -16.26 -1.26 -2.51
CA LYS A 100 -16.88 -1.75 -3.75
C LYS A 100 -16.26 -1.11 -4.99
N LEU A 101 -15.95 0.19 -4.92
CA LEU A 101 -15.28 0.90 -6.00
C LEU A 101 -13.87 0.31 -6.25
N LEU A 102 -13.11 0.07 -5.19
CA LEU A 102 -11.78 -0.51 -5.26
C LEU A 102 -11.81 -1.96 -5.78
N GLU A 103 -12.76 -2.79 -5.34
CA GLU A 103 -12.97 -4.14 -5.87
C GLU A 103 -13.26 -4.09 -7.39
N GLY A 104 -14.09 -3.14 -7.84
CA GLY A 104 -14.36 -2.93 -9.26
C GLY A 104 -13.13 -2.50 -10.07
N LEU A 105 -12.30 -1.60 -9.53
CA LEU A 105 -11.05 -1.18 -10.17
C LEU A 105 -10.02 -2.31 -10.23
N MET A 106 -9.90 -3.11 -9.16
CA MET A 106 -9.03 -4.29 -9.15
C MET A 106 -9.47 -5.32 -10.18
N GLN A 107 -10.77 -5.51 -10.38
CA GLN A 107 -11.28 -6.40 -11.41
C GLN A 107 -10.87 -5.94 -12.82
N LYS A 108 -10.99 -4.64 -13.12
CA LYS A 108 -10.58 -4.10 -14.43
C LYS A 108 -9.07 -4.22 -14.64
N PHE A 109 -8.28 -3.74 -13.68
CA PHE A 109 -6.82 -3.86 -13.71
C PHE A 109 -6.37 -5.31 -13.89
N SER A 110 -7.01 -6.27 -13.20
CA SER A 110 -6.72 -7.69 -13.34
C SER A 110 -7.03 -8.21 -14.75
N ALA A 111 -8.13 -7.80 -15.38
CA ALA A 111 -8.48 -8.25 -16.72
C ALA A 111 -7.48 -7.73 -17.78
N ASP A 112 -7.07 -6.47 -17.66
CA ASP A 112 -6.06 -5.87 -18.55
C ASP A 112 -4.70 -6.54 -18.33
N LEU A 113 -4.35 -6.80 -17.07
CA LEU A 113 -3.10 -7.48 -16.73
C LEU A 113 -3.07 -8.91 -17.27
N GLU A 114 -4.16 -9.66 -17.16
CA GLU A 114 -4.27 -11.01 -17.70
C GLU A 114 -4.00 -11.05 -19.21
N THR A 115 -4.45 -10.03 -19.93
CA THR A 115 -4.22 -9.89 -21.38
C THR A 115 -2.74 -9.63 -21.71
N CYS A 116 -2.03 -8.93 -20.81
CA CYS A 116 -0.60 -8.66 -20.95
C CYS A 116 0.31 -9.84 -20.57
N LEU A 117 -0.22 -10.87 -19.90
CA LEU A 117 0.56 -11.98 -19.37
C LEU A 117 0.53 -13.21 -20.30
N PRO A 118 1.66 -13.93 -20.45
CA PRO A 118 1.68 -15.20 -21.15
C PRO A 118 0.88 -16.27 -20.37
N GLU A 119 0.39 -17.30 -21.07
CA GLU A 119 -0.45 -18.37 -20.49
C GLU A 119 0.03 -18.92 -19.13
N PRO A 120 1.33 -19.25 -18.93
CA PRO A 120 1.80 -19.79 -17.64
C PRO A 120 1.67 -18.80 -16.47
N GLU A 121 1.54 -17.51 -16.75
CA GLU A 121 1.51 -16.42 -15.76
C GLU A 121 0.14 -15.77 -15.58
N LYS A 122 -0.87 -16.12 -16.39
CA LYS A 122 -2.21 -15.51 -16.28
C LYS A 122 -2.83 -15.63 -14.89
N TYR A 123 -2.46 -16.65 -14.13
CA TYR A 123 -2.88 -16.82 -12.74
C TYR A 123 -2.47 -15.62 -11.85
N ILE A 124 -1.42 -14.85 -12.20
CA ILE A 124 -0.96 -13.68 -11.42
C ILE A 124 -2.08 -12.63 -11.34
N ALA A 125 -2.83 -12.43 -12.41
CA ALA A 125 -3.95 -11.48 -12.43
C ALA A 125 -5.03 -11.86 -11.41
N ASP A 126 -5.56 -13.09 -11.50
CA ASP A 126 -6.53 -13.63 -10.53
C ASP A 126 -5.98 -13.61 -9.10
N PHE A 127 -4.69 -13.92 -8.96
CA PHE A 127 -4.01 -13.91 -7.68
C PHE A 127 -4.02 -12.50 -7.06
N LEU A 128 -3.60 -11.47 -7.81
CA LEU A 128 -3.55 -10.08 -7.35
C LEU A 128 -4.95 -9.57 -6.99
N LYS A 129 -5.94 -9.86 -7.84
CA LYS A 129 -7.35 -9.52 -7.60
C LYS A 129 -7.83 -10.09 -6.27
N LYS A 130 -7.74 -11.41 -6.09
CA LYS A 130 -8.21 -12.07 -4.86
C LYS A 130 -7.46 -11.60 -3.62
N SER A 131 -6.17 -11.32 -3.74
CA SER A 131 -5.37 -10.78 -2.64
C SER A 131 -5.84 -9.38 -2.24
N GLY A 132 -6.13 -8.53 -3.23
CA GLY A 132 -6.68 -7.21 -3.00
C GLY A 132 -8.09 -7.22 -2.41
N GLU A 133 -8.96 -8.12 -2.88
CA GLU A 133 -10.30 -8.32 -2.30
C GLU A 133 -10.21 -8.77 -0.84
N GLU A 134 -9.34 -9.73 -0.53
CA GLU A 134 -9.16 -10.22 0.84
C GLU A 134 -8.46 -9.21 1.74
N PHE A 135 -7.56 -8.41 1.18
CA PHE A 135 -7.00 -7.24 1.84
C PHE A 135 -8.11 -6.26 2.25
N LEU A 136 -9.00 -5.86 1.34
CA LEU A 136 -10.11 -4.95 1.66
C LEU A 136 -11.09 -5.59 2.64
N HIS A 137 -11.33 -6.89 2.52
CA HIS A 137 -12.16 -7.63 3.44
C HIS A 137 -11.56 -7.66 4.84
N PHE A 138 -10.25 -7.83 4.98
CA PHE A 138 -9.56 -7.71 6.27
C PHE A 138 -9.80 -6.33 6.90
N PHE A 139 -9.62 -5.26 6.13
CA PHE A 139 -9.85 -3.90 6.59
C PHE A 139 -11.28 -3.66 7.07
N CYS A 140 -12.25 -4.24 6.37
CA CYS A 140 -13.67 -4.07 6.64
C CYS A 140 -14.32 -5.19 7.45
N HIS A 141 -13.51 -6.10 7.99
CA HIS A 141 -14.00 -7.20 8.81
C HIS A 141 -14.74 -6.65 10.05
N ASN A 142 -15.90 -7.22 10.36
CA ASN A 142 -16.77 -6.79 11.46
C ASN A 142 -16.97 -5.27 11.54
N ASN A 143 -17.35 -4.64 10.42
CA ASN A 143 -17.51 -3.18 10.30
C ASN A 143 -16.23 -2.37 10.57
N GLY A 144 -15.08 -2.95 10.24
CA GLY A 144 -13.77 -2.33 10.39
C GLY A 144 -13.21 -2.42 11.81
N GLU A 145 -13.45 -3.53 12.50
CA GLU A 145 -12.83 -3.82 13.80
C GLU A 145 -11.30 -3.84 13.68
N ASN A 146 -10.77 -4.39 12.59
CA ASN A 146 -9.32 -4.39 12.34
C ASN A 146 -8.78 -2.99 12.12
N LEU A 147 -9.56 -2.11 11.48
CA LEU A 147 -9.24 -0.70 11.36
C LEU A 147 -9.18 0.00 12.73
N ASP A 148 -10.12 -0.28 13.63
CA ASP A 148 -10.06 0.28 14.99
C ASP A 148 -8.82 -0.19 15.77
N ARG A 149 -8.41 -1.45 15.57
CA ARG A 149 -7.19 -1.99 16.17
C ARG A 149 -5.93 -1.34 15.58
N ILE A 150 -5.87 -1.17 14.26
CA ILE A 150 -4.78 -0.46 13.55
C ILE A 150 -4.67 0.99 14.05
N PHE A 151 -5.79 1.71 14.04
CA PHE A 151 -5.85 3.14 14.38
C PHE A 151 -6.01 3.41 15.88
N SER A 152 -5.88 2.39 16.71
CA SER A 152 -5.94 2.53 18.17
C SER A 152 -4.92 3.54 18.67
N THR A 153 -5.39 4.51 19.45
CA THR A 153 -4.59 5.54 20.12
C THR A 153 -4.12 5.12 21.51
N SER A 154 -4.25 3.84 21.86
CA SER A 154 -3.73 3.35 23.15
C SER A 154 -2.22 3.60 23.25
N PRO A 155 -1.67 3.90 24.44
CA PRO A 155 -0.24 4.19 24.58
C PRO A 155 0.65 3.07 24.03
N THR A 156 0.26 1.81 24.23
CA THR A 156 0.97 0.63 23.70
C THR A 156 0.90 0.53 22.18
N SER A 157 -0.25 0.88 21.59
CA SER A 157 -0.41 0.93 20.14
C SER A 157 0.45 2.03 19.53
N GLN A 158 0.44 3.24 20.12
CA GLN A 158 1.22 4.36 19.60
C GLN A 158 2.73 4.09 19.70
N GLN A 159 3.22 3.59 20.84
CA GLN A 159 4.62 3.19 20.99
C GLN A 159 5.05 2.14 19.96
N CYS A 160 4.17 1.17 19.67
CA CYS A 160 4.42 0.19 18.63
C CYS A 160 4.49 0.83 17.24
N LYS A 161 3.54 1.72 16.90
CA LYS A 161 3.56 2.47 15.63
C LYS A 161 4.83 3.28 15.47
N ASP A 162 5.22 4.05 16.50
CA ASP A 162 6.41 4.88 16.46
C ASP A 162 7.67 4.01 16.25
N SER A 163 7.75 2.87 16.94
CA SER A 163 8.85 1.92 16.82
C SER A 163 8.90 1.28 15.42
N LEU A 164 7.75 0.90 14.87
CA LEU A 164 7.65 0.34 13.52
C LEU A 164 7.93 1.42 12.45
N SER A 165 7.45 2.64 12.63
CA SER A 165 7.69 3.78 11.74
C SER A 165 9.19 4.10 11.62
N SER A 166 9.89 4.13 12.76
CA SER A 166 11.35 4.24 12.79
C SER A 166 12.07 3.08 12.08
N SER A 167 11.40 1.92 11.96
CA SER A 167 11.91 0.73 11.27
C SER A 167 11.58 0.74 9.77
N VAL A 168 10.49 1.42 9.36
CA VAL A 168 10.14 1.67 7.96
C VAL A 168 11.16 2.62 7.33
N THR A 169 11.55 3.67 8.07
CA THR A 169 12.61 4.59 7.63
C THR A 169 14.00 3.96 7.67
N SER A 170 14.22 2.90 8.46
CA SER A 170 15.52 2.22 8.63
C SER A 170 15.81 1.09 7.62
N THR A 171 14.97 0.89 6.59
CA THR A 171 15.05 -0.19 5.58
C THR A 171 14.67 -1.60 6.05
N GLU A 172 14.44 -1.83 7.34
CA GLU A 172 14.13 -3.17 7.89
C GLU A 172 12.83 -3.75 7.33
N LEU A 173 11.76 -2.96 7.32
CA LEU A 173 10.48 -3.40 6.74
C LEU A 173 10.59 -3.62 5.24
N ALA A 174 11.26 -2.72 4.52
CA ALA A 174 11.52 -2.87 3.09
C ALA A 174 12.32 -4.15 2.80
N SER A 175 13.22 -4.54 3.69
CA SER A 175 14.02 -5.77 3.56
C SER A 175 13.16 -7.04 3.62
N CYS A 176 12.07 -7.05 4.41
CA CYS A 176 11.10 -8.15 4.44
C CYS A 176 10.46 -8.42 3.09
N PHE A 177 10.40 -7.39 2.25
CA PHE A 177 9.79 -7.41 0.93
C PHE A 177 10.82 -7.44 -0.21
N SER A 178 12.08 -7.11 0.07
CA SER A 178 13.16 -7.06 -0.92
C SER A 178 13.53 -8.41 -1.53
N ARG A 179 13.40 -9.51 -0.76
CA ARG A 179 13.80 -10.86 -1.19
C ARG A 179 12.80 -11.50 -2.17
N ILE A 180 11.62 -10.90 -2.29
CA ILE A 180 10.44 -11.43 -2.98
C ILE A 180 10.40 -10.97 -4.45
N PHE A 181 11.34 -10.10 -4.85
CA PHE A 181 11.52 -9.62 -6.22
C PHE A 181 12.79 -10.15 -6.89
N LYS A 182 13.40 -11.23 -6.38
CA LYS A 182 14.53 -11.83 -7.12
C LYS A 182 13.98 -12.46 -8.40
N PRO A 183 14.43 -12.02 -9.59
CA PRO A 183 14.01 -12.63 -10.84
C PRO A 183 14.53 -14.07 -10.88
N MET A 184 13.67 -15.02 -10.54
CA MET A 184 13.95 -16.43 -10.67
C MET A 184 13.24 -16.92 -11.94
N SER A 185 14.04 -17.20 -12.97
CA SER A 185 13.59 -17.72 -14.26
C SER A 185 12.80 -16.76 -15.17
N SER A 186 12.42 -17.26 -16.36
CA SER A 186 11.70 -16.50 -17.40
C SER A 186 10.21 -16.31 -17.11
N TYR A 187 9.65 -17.06 -16.16
CA TYR A 187 8.25 -16.96 -15.75
C TYR A 187 8.10 -17.18 -14.26
N VAL A 188 7.13 -16.49 -13.69
CA VAL A 188 6.75 -16.65 -12.28
C VAL A 188 5.72 -17.78 -12.16
N LYS A 189 5.79 -18.64 -11.13
CA LYS A 189 4.75 -19.68 -10.88
C LYS A 189 3.84 -19.39 -9.68
N LYS A 190 2.71 -20.08 -9.57
CA LYS A 190 1.73 -19.75 -8.52
C LYS A 190 2.24 -19.96 -7.11
N GLN A 191 2.76 -21.14 -6.84
CA GLN A 191 3.33 -21.40 -5.52
C GLN A 191 4.52 -20.50 -5.26
N GLU A 192 5.08 -19.97 -6.34
CA GLU A 192 6.01 -18.93 -6.25
C GLU A 192 5.49 -17.78 -5.35
N LEU A 193 4.40 -17.15 -5.75
CA LEU A 193 3.81 -16.06 -4.99
C LEU A 193 3.59 -16.40 -3.51
N CYS A 194 3.23 -17.64 -3.24
CA CYS A 194 2.85 -18.14 -1.93
C CYS A 194 4.01 -18.33 -0.95
N ASP A 195 5.15 -18.82 -1.42
CA ASP A 195 6.34 -18.97 -0.56
C ASP A 195 6.86 -17.59 -0.15
N ASP A 196 6.79 -16.63 -1.05
CA ASP A 196 7.16 -15.25 -0.77
C ASP A 196 6.24 -14.58 0.25
N VAL A 197 4.93 -14.76 0.15
CA VAL A 197 4.00 -14.33 1.21
C VAL A 197 4.36 -14.94 2.54
N THR A 198 4.75 -16.22 2.56
CA THR A 198 5.13 -16.91 3.79
C THR A 198 6.42 -16.35 4.38
N ILE A 199 7.40 -16.03 3.55
CA ILE A 199 8.65 -15.37 3.95
C ILE A 199 8.36 -13.96 4.49
N ALA A 200 7.57 -13.16 3.77
CA ALA A 200 7.14 -11.84 4.21
C ALA A 200 6.41 -11.90 5.55
N LYS A 201 5.48 -12.85 5.71
CA LYS A 201 4.74 -13.08 6.95
C LYS A 201 5.70 -13.32 8.11
N LYS A 202 6.64 -14.25 7.96
CA LYS A 202 7.63 -14.57 9.00
C LYS A 202 8.46 -13.33 9.36
N CYS A 203 8.93 -12.61 8.35
CA CYS A 203 9.75 -11.41 8.56
C CYS A 203 8.98 -10.30 9.27
N VAL A 204 7.75 -9.98 8.82
CA VAL A 204 6.93 -8.94 9.45
C VAL A 204 6.49 -9.33 10.85
N ILE A 205 6.12 -10.59 11.10
CA ILE A 205 5.78 -11.06 12.45
C ILE A 205 7.01 -10.93 13.37
N GLN A 206 8.19 -11.32 12.91
CA GLN A 206 9.41 -11.16 13.69
C GLN A 206 9.70 -9.68 13.98
N LEU A 207 9.60 -8.80 12.98
CA LEU A 207 9.77 -7.37 13.15
C LEU A 207 8.77 -6.79 14.17
N VAL A 208 7.50 -7.20 14.11
CA VAL A 208 6.48 -6.77 15.06
C VAL A 208 6.75 -7.32 16.47
N ASN A 209 7.24 -8.56 16.60
CA ASN A 209 7.61 -9.11 17.90
C ASN A 209 8.80 -8.35 18.52
N ASP A 210 9.79 -7.99 17.71
CA ASP A 210 10.99 -7.30 18.15
C ASP A 210 10.71 -5.83 18.53
N LYS A 211 9.88 -5.14 17.73
CA LYS A 211 9.58 -3.70 17.92
C LYS A 211 8.36 -3.46 18.80
N CYS A 212 7.47 -4.44 18.94
CA CYS A 212 6.23 -4.34 19.71
C CYS A 212 6.03 -5.52 20.66
N PRO A 213 6.99 -5.82 21.57
CA PRO A 213 6.98 -7.03 22.40
C PRO A 213 5.81 -7.08 23.41
N ARG A 214 5.11 -5.96 23.65
CA ARG A 214 3.99 -5.86 24.60
C ARG A 214 2.65 -5.61 23.91
N SER A 215 2.56 -5.81 22.60
CA SER A 215 1.37 -5.49 21.82
C SER A 215 0.80 -6.74 21.15
N ASP A 216 0.15 -7.60 21.94
CA ASP A 216 -0.54 -8.81 21.46
C ASP A 216 -1.52 -8.49 20.32
N ASN A 217 -2.14 -7.31 20.38
CA ASN A 217 -3.04 -6.80 19.34
C ASN A 217 -2.33 -6.67 17.99
N TYR A 218 -1.12 -6.13 17.93
CA TYR A 218 -0.39 -5.98 16.67
C TYR A 218 0.13 -7.31 16.14
N GLN A 219 0.60 -8.20 17.01
CA GLN A 219 1.02 -9.54 16.61
C GLN A 219 -0.14 -10.34 16.00
N LYS A 220 -1.32 -10.28 16.65
CA LYS A 220 -2.55 -10.90 16.16
C LYS A 220 -3.00 -10.25 14.86
N LEU A 221 -3.00 -8.92 14.79
CA LEU A 221 -3.39 -8.16 13.60
C LEU A 221 -2.50 -8.49 12.39
N SER A 222 -1.17 -8.55 12.55
CA SER A 222 -0.26 -8.94 11.47
C SER A 222 -0.49 -10.39 11.04
N SER A 223 -0.70 -11.30 12.00
CA SER A 223 -1.02 -12.70 11.69
C SER A 223 -2.34 -12.85 10.93
N GLU A 224 -3.37 -12.11 11.35
CA GLU A 224 -4.67 -12.05 10.70
C GLU A 224 -4.54 -11.45 9.30
N PHE A 225 -3.85 -10.32 9.14
CA PHE A 225 -3.58 -9.70 7.85
C PHE A 225 -3.00 -10.71 6.84
N PHE A 226 -1.92 -11.39 7.22
CA PHE A 226 -1.29 -12.38 6.35
C PHE A 226 -2.20 -13.59 6.09
N ARG A 227 -3.07 -13.98 7.02
CA ARG A 227 -4.07 -15.03 6.80
C ARG A 227 -5.08 -14.64 5.71
N TYR A 228 -5.48 -13.37 5.62
CA TYR A 228 -6.38 -12.90 4.56
C TYR A 228 -5.66 -12.85 3.21
N ILE A 229 -4.52 -12.17 3.13
CA ILE A 229 -3.81 -11.99 1.86
C ILE A 229 -3.20 -13.29 1.31
N SER A 230 -3.00 -14.32 2.16
CA SER A 230 -2.54 -15.64 1.73
C SER A 230 -3.67 -16.58 1.28
N LYS A 231 -4.95 -16.17 1.30
CA LYS A 231 -6.05 -17.05 0.87
C LYS A 231 -5.91 -17.58 -0.57
N PRO A 232 -5.38 -16.83 -1.55
CA PRO A 232 -5.16 -17.39 -2.89
C PRO A 232 -4.15 -18.55 -2.92
N CYS A 233 -3.37 -18.72 -1.84
CA CYS A 233 -2.40 -19.79 -1.62
C CYS A 233 -2.95 -21.02 -0.91
N SER A 234 -4.19 -21.01 -0.39
CA SER A 234 -4.73 -22.14 0.37
C SER A 234 -5.20 -23.32 -0.51
N GLY A 235 -4.62 -23.51 -1.69
CA GLY A 235 -4.81 -24.68 -2.54
C GLY A 235 -3.53 -25.52 -2.57
N CYS A 236 -3.64 -26.85 -2.51
CA CYS A 236 -2.48 -27.74 -2.58
C CYS A 236 -1.71 -27.50 -3.90
N VAL A 237 -0.40 -27.17 -3.82
CA VAL A 237 0.73 -27.53 -4.72
C VAL A 237 1.93 -26.57 -4.54
N PHE A 238 3.16 -27.11 -4.61
CA PHE A 238 4.50 -26.61 -4.16
C PHE A 238 5.34 -25.69 -5.14
N SER A 239 6.28 -24.89 -4.53
CA SER A 239 7.37 -23.91 -4.92
C SER A 239 7.22 -22.51 -5.65
N LEU A 240 7.69 -21.41 -4.95
CA LEU A 240 8.76 -20.29 -5.05
C LEU A 240 8.87 -18.83 -5.77
N SER A 241 8.30 -17.71 -5.24
CA SER A 241 8.14 -16.23 -5.63
C SER A 241 6.96 -15.39 -6.35
N THR A 242 6.57 -14.17 -5.83
CA THR A 242 5.83 -12.92 -6.36
C THR A 242 4.39 -12.43 -5.87
N LEU A 243 4.25 -11.56 -4.84
CA LEU A 243 2.92 -10.98 -4.47
C LEU A 243 2.87 -9.58 -3.80
N LEU A 244 3.85 -8.69 -3.97
CA LEU A 244 4.05 -7.66 -2.91
C LEU A 244 3.60 -6.24 -3.16
N ILE A 245 3.03 -5.94 -4.32
CA ILE A 245 2.80 -4.54 -4.69
C ILE A 245 1.67 -3.95 -3.84
N ILE A 246 0.64 -4.73 -3.54
CA ILE A 246 -0.49 -4.28 -2.71
C ILE A 246 -0.05 -4.14 -1.24
N ALA A 247 0.76 -5.09 -0.75
CA ALA A 247 1.23 -5.12 0.63
C ALA A 247 2.23 -4.00 0.94
N SER A 248 3.18 -3.69 0.05
CA SER A 248 4.20 -2.68 0.34
C SER A 248 3.63 -1.27 0.48
N VAL A 249 2.61 -0.92 -0.31
CA VAL A 249 1.97 0.40 -0.27
C VAL A 249 1.17 0.58 1.00
N THR A 250 0.38 -0.43 1.35
CA THR A 250 -0.52 -0.36 2.50
C THR A 250 0.22 -0.47 3.81
N ILE A 251 1.20 -1.36 3.93
CA ILE A 251 2.03 -1.50 5.13
C ILE A 251 2.85 -0.23 5.36
N SER A 252 3.48 0.33 4.33
CA SER A 252 4.22 1.59 4.47
C SER A 252 3.31 2.74 4.91
N TRP A 253 2.08 2.82 4.38
CA TRP A 253 1.12 3.85 4.75
C TRP A 253 0.59 3.66 6.20
N ILE A 254 0.20 2.43 6.58
CA ILE A 254 -0.30 2.06 7.93
C ILE A 254 0.73 2.36 9.03
N PHE A 255 2.03 2.20 8.75
CA PHE A 255 3.09 2.42 9.73
C PHE A 255 3.74 3.80 9.65
N SER A 256 3.38 4.62 8.65
CA SER A 256 3.87 6.00 8.52
C SER A 256 2.85 7.06 8.96
N HIS A 257 1.59 6.68 9.18
CA HIS A 257 0.50 7.54 9.67
C HIS A 257 -0.18 6.89 10.89
#